data_AF-U1FYW2-F1
#
_entry.id   AF-U1FYW2-F1
#
_cell.length_a   1.000
_cell.length_b   1.000
_cell.length_c   1.000
_cell.angle_alpha   90.00
_cell.angle_beta   90.00
_cell.angle_gamma   90.00
#
_symmetry.space_group_name_H-M   'P 1'
#
loop_
_entity.id
_entity.type
_entity.pdbx_description
1 polymer ?
#
loop_
_entity_poly.entity_id
_entity_poly.type
_entity_poly.pdbx_seq_one_letter_code
_entity_poly.pdbx_strand_id
1 'polypeptide(L)'
;MDQGGASKTYQRRNPTLLLFYTLAYTRVEMYGKGYGMPSSHSQFVAYFSVSLSLFLLMRYVPSPSTTHSPATFTERLLLSCVACLCAAAVAVSRLYLNYHTPKQVMVGCAAGALSAVAWFLVTTYLRRYGWVEWALDTQLAEMLRIRDLVVTEDLVDAGWGRWQERKRDKRRRNRDCLEKSQ
;
A
#
# COMPACT_ATOMS: atom_id res chain seq x y z
N MET A 1 -10.14 61.97 -27.73
CA MET A 1 -11.26 61.09 -27.33
C MET A 1 -11.16 59.86 -28.21
N ASP A 2 -10.96 58.63 -27.78
CA ASP A 2 -10.75 58.00 -26.47
C ASP A 2 -10.06 56.66 -26.77
N GLN A 3 -9.23 56.16 -25.86
CA GLN A 3 -8.47 54.93 -26.00
C GLN A 3 -9.33 53.71 -25.63
N GLY A 4 -9.15 52.57 -26.30
CA GLY A 4 -9.89 51.34 -25.98
C GLY A 4 -9.15 50.07 -26.36
N GLY A 5 -8.07 49.76 -25.64
CA GLY A 5 -7.34 48.50 -25.78
C GLY A 5 -8.16 47.31 -25.29
N ALA A 6 -8.44 46.35 -26.17
CA ALA A 6 -8.93 45.03 -25.80
C ALA A 6 -7.76 44.04 -25.84
N SER A 7 -7.02 43.97 -24.73
CA SER A 7 -6.12 42.86 -24.45
C SER A 7 -6.95 41.58 -24.39
N LYS A 8 -6.93 40.79 -25.48
CA LYS A 8 -7.39 39.41 -25.43
C LYS A 8 -6.38 38.63 -24.61
N THR A 9 -6.61 38.56 -23.30
CA THR A 9 -5.98 37.59 -22.43
C THR A 9 -6.36 36.19 -22.94
N TYR A 10 -5.49 35.61 -23.75
CA TYR A 10 -5.50 34.19 -24.07
C TYR A 10 -5.17 33.47 -22.76
N GLN A 11 -6.20 33.25 -21.94
CA GLN A 11 -6.15 32.45 -20.73
C GLN A 11 -5.54 31.11 -21.13
N ARG A 12 -4.25 30.87 -20.80
CA ARG A 12 -3.59 29.58 -21.01
C ARG A 12 -4.43 28.54 -20.27
N ARG A 13 -5.32 27.85 -20.99
CA ARG A 13 -6.02 26.70 -20.44
C ARG A 13 -4.95 25.64 -20.22
N ASN A 14 -4.70 25.35 -18.95
CA ASN A 14 -3.71 24.38 -18.54
C ASN A 14 -4.05 23.04 -19.21
N PRO A 15 -3.19 22.49 -20.10
CA PRO A 15 -3.54 21.34 -20.94
C PRO A 15 -3.89 20.10 -20.12
N THR A 16 -3.32 19.97 -18.91
CA THR A 16 -3.71 18.94 -17.94
C THR A 16 -5.15 19.12 -17.49
N LEU A 17 -5.53 20.34 -17.13
CA LEU A 17 -6.89 20.66 -16.68
C LEU A 17 -7.90 20.46 -17.80
N LEU A 18 -7.51 20.76 -19.05
CA LEU A 18 -8.31 20.50 -20.24
C LEU A 18 -8.45 19.00 -20.52
N LEU A 19 -7.40 18.20 -20.35
CA LEU A 19 -7.45 16.74 -20.48
C LEU A 19 -8.38 16.13 -19.42
N PHE A 20 -8.28 16.59 -18.17
CA PHE A 20 -9.21 16.19 -17.10
C PHE A 20 -10.65 16.61 -17.41
N TYR A 21 -10.88 17.84 -17.88
CA TYR A 21 -12.23 18.31 -18.25
C TYR A 21 -12.81 17.55 -19.45
N THR A 22 -11.98 17.26 -20.45
CA THR A 22 -12.38 16.56 -21.67
C THR A 22 -12.69 15.09 -21.38
N LEU A 23 -11.87 14.42 -20.56
CA LEU A 23 -12.16 13.07 -20.06
C LEU A 23 -13.35 13.04 -19.09
N ALA A 24 -13.63 14.14 -18.39
CA ALA A 24 -14.74 14.20 -17.44
C ALA A 24 -16.11 14.44 -18.07
N TYR A 25 -16.16 14.98 -19.30
CA TYR A 25 -17.40 15.49 -19.92
C TYR A 25 -17.77 14.80 -21.24
N THR A 26 -17.04 13.77 -21.68
CA THR A 26 -17.44 12.95 -22.82
C THR A 26 -18.75 12.22 -22.52
N ARG A 27 -19.73 12.33 -23.43
CA ARG A 27 -20.92 11.47 -23.45
C ARG A 27 -20.46 10.06 -23.82
N VAL A 28 -20.07 9.31 -22.81
CA VAL A 28 -19.60 7.94 -22.95
C VAL A 28 -20.79 7.01 -23.17
N GLU A 29 -20.84 6.32 -24.31
CA GLU A 29 -21.66 5.12 -24.44
C GLU A 29 -21.06 4.03 -23.55
N MET A 30 -21.74 3.76 -22.44
CA MET A 30 -21.27 2.84 -21.42
C MET A 30 -21.49 1.40 -21.88
N TYR A 31 -20.40 0.63 -21.99
CA TYR A 31 -20.50 -0.79 -22.36
C TYR A 31 -20.87 -1.60 -21.11
N GLY A 32 -22.14 -2.01 -21.01
CA GLY A 32 -22.66 -2.88 -19.95
C GLY A 32 -23.87 -2.33 -19.18
N LYS A 33 -24.76 -3.22 -18.76
CA LYS A 33 -25.98 -2.87 -17.99
C LYS A 33 -25.60 -2.32 -16.61
N GLY A 34 -25.47 -1.01 -16.47
CA GLY A 34 -25.76 -0.19 -15.27
C GLY A 34 -25.37 -0.64 -13.85
N TYR A 35 -24.58 -1.69 -13.63
CA TYR A 35 -24.41 -2.27 -12.29
C TYR A 35 -23.14 -1.78 -11.61
N GLY A 36 -23.36 -0.84 -10.67
CA GLY A 36 -22.49 -0.63 -9.51
C GLY A 36 -21.91 0.78 -9.40
N MET A 37 -22.70 1.72 -8.89
CA MET A 37 -22.13 2.83 -8.12
C MET A 37 -21.71 2.28 -6.73
N PRO A 38 -20.49 2.52 -6.23
CA PRO A 38 -19.31 3.08 -6.90
C PRO A 38 -18.45 2.04 -7.65
N SER A 39 -17.44 2.51 -8.40
CA SER A 39 -16.47 1.65 -9.10
C SER A 39 -15.67 0.80 -8.10
N SER A 40 -15.91 -0.52 -8.08
CA SER A 40 -15.23 -1.48 -7.20
C SER A 40 -13.72 -1.57 -7.46
N HIS A 41 -13.30 -1.45 -8.72
CA HIS A 41 -11.89 -1.44 -9.09
C HIS A 41 -11.18 -0.22 -8.50
N SER A 42 -11.77 0.96 -8.67
CA SER A 42 -11.24 2.22 -8.13
C SER A 42 -11.22 2.20 -6.60
N GLN A 43 -12.25 1.64 -5.97
CA GLN A 43 -12.31 1.45 -4.53
C GLN A 43 -11.20 0.53 -4.01
N PHE A 44 -11.03 -0.65 -4.62
CA PHE A 44 -10.02 -1.61 -4.19
C PHE A 44 -8.60 -1.05 -4.33
N VAL A 45 -8.25 -0.48 -5.49
CA VAL A 45 -6.88 0.01 -5.70
C VAL A 45 -6.55 1.24 -4.84
N ALA A 46 -7.53 2.09 -4.55
CA ALA A 46 -7.35 3.20 -3.62
C ALA A 46 -7.20 2.71 -2.17
N TYR A 47 -8.00 1.72 -1.76
CA TYR A 47 -7.85 1.09 -0.45
C TYR A 47 -6.45 0.48 -0.30
N PHE A 48 -6.01 -0.29 -1.30
CA PHE A 48 -4.72 -0.97 -1.28
C PHE A 48 -3.56 0.01 -1.24
N SER A 49 -3.53 1.02 -2.12
CA SER A 49 -2.42 1.97 -2.19
C SER A 49 -2.32 2.82 -0.93
N VAL A 50 -3.44 3.29 -0.37
CA VAL A 50 -3.46 4.05 0.88
C VAL A 50 -3.06 3.17 2.05
N SER A 51 -3.59 1.95 2.15
CA SER A 51 -3.23 1.02 3.22
C SER A 51 -1.75 0.69 3.21
N LEU A 52 -1.20 0.40 2.02
CA LEU A 52 0.23 0.14 1.83
C LEU A 52 1.06 1.36 2.19
N SER A 53 0.64 2.56 1.77
CA SER A 53 1.36 3.81 2.09
C SER A 53 1.36 4.10 3.58
N LEU A 54 0.22 3.95 4.27
CA LEU A 54 0.13 4.12 5.72
C LEU A 54 0.97 3.08 6.45
N PHE A 55 0.94 1.83 6.00
CA PHE A 55 1.79 0.78 6.56
C PHE A 55 3.27 1.13 6.39
N LEU A 56 3.69 1.37 5.15
CA LEU A 56 5.07 1.66 4.81
C LEU A 56 5.54 2.93 5.49
N LEU A 57 4.77 4.01 5.61
CA LEU A 57 5.28 5.27 6.14
C LEU A 57 5.13 5.40 7.65
N MET A 58 4.08 4.81 8.25
CA MET A 58 3.72 5.06 9.64
C MET A 58 3.86 3.84 10.55
N ARG A 59 3.67 2.62 10.02
CA ARG A 59 3.65 1.40 10.85
C ARG A 59 4.91 0.55 10.73
N TYR A 60 5.60 0.62 9.59
CA TYR A 60 6.84 -0.12 9.40
C TYR A 60 7.92 0.42 10.33
N VAL A 61 8.33 -0.41 11.28
CA VAL A 61 9.45 -0.17 12.19
C VAL A 61 10.63 -0.98 11.65
N PRO A 62 11.63 -0.35 11.05
CA PRO A 62 12.79 -1.08 10.56
C PRO A 62 13.58 -1.61 11.75
N SER A 63 13.61 -2.93 11.92
CA SER A 63 14.55 -3.57 12.84
C SER A 63 15.88 -3.77 12.10
N PRO A 64 17.03 -3.43 12.70
CA PRO A 64 18.33 -3.78 12.13
C PRO A 64 18.44 -5.30 12.09
N SER A 65 18.23 -5.90 10.92
CA SER A 65 18.45 -7.32 10.73
C SER A 65 19.92 -7.60 10.48
N THR A 66 20.33 -8.84 10.70
CA THR A 66 21.71 -9.29 10.48
C THR A 66 22.06 -9.45 8.99
N THR A 67 21.08 -9.28 8.09
CA THR A 67 21.17 -9.77 6.70
C THR A 67 20.82 -8.72 5.65
N HIS A 68 19.91 -7.79 5.94
CA HIS A 68 19.51 -6.74 5.00
C HIS A 68 19.52 -5.35 5.65
N SER A 69 19.92 -4.35 4.87
CA SER A 69 19.76 -2.95 5.27
C SER A 69 18.26 -2.66 5.40
N PRO A 70 17.78 -2.14 6.54
CA PRO A 70 16.39 -1.78 6.69
C PRO A 70 15.98 -0.79 5.60
N ALA A 71 14.79 -0.97 5.02
CA ALA A 71 14.29 -0.08 3.98
C ALA A 71 14.29 1.37 4.48
N THR A 72 15.00 2.22 3.76
CA THR A 72 15.12 3.64 4.09
C THR A 72 13.77 4.33 3.95
N PHE A 73 13.60 5.45 4.65
CA PHE A 73 12.39 6.26 4.49
C PHE A 73 12.15 6.66 3.03
N THR A 74 13.21 6.99 2.29
CA THR A 74 13.14 7.35 0.88
C THR A 74 12.60 6.20 0.03
N GLU A 75 13.09 4.98 0.22
CA GLU A 75 12.59 3.79 -0.51
C GLU A 75 11.12 3.53 -0.20
N ARG A 76 10.72 3.65 1.07
CA ARG A 76 9.33 3.49 1.51
C ARG A 76 8.42 4.54 0.87
N LEU A 77 8.88 5.79 0.78
CA LEU A 77 8.17 6.88 0.12
C LEU A 77 8.05 6.65 -1.38
N LEU A 78 9.14 6.23 -2.04
CA LEU A 78 9.12 5.91 -3.47
C LEU A 78 8.15 4.78 -3.78
N LEU A 79 8.15 3.69 -3.00
CA LEU A 79 7.20 2.58 -3.14
C LEU A 79 5.75 3.04 -2.94
N SER A 80 5.50 3.91 -1.96
CA SER A 80 4.17 4.50 -1.73
C SER A 80 3.71 5.34 -2.93
N CYS A 81 4.60 6.16 -3.49
CA CYS A 81 4.32 6.93 -4.71
C CYS A 81 4.01 6.02 -5.91
N VAL A 82 4.80 4.96 -6.12
CA VAL A 82 4.57 3.99 -7.19
C VAL A 82 3.20 3.31 -7.03
N ALA A 83 2.84 2.89 -5.82
CA ALA A 83 1.54 2.28 -5.55
C ALA A 83 0.37 3.24 -5.86
N CYS A 84 0.50 4.52 -5.50
CA CYS A 84 -0.49 5.55 -5.83
C CYS A 84 -0.59 5.81 -7.34
N LEU A 85 0.53 5.81 -8.07
CA LEU A 85 0.55 5.95 -9.52
C LEU A 85 -0.15 4.76 -10.22
N CYS A 86 0.12 3.53 -9.77
CA CYS A 86 -0.57 2.34 -10.26
C CYS A 86 -2.08 2.41 -9.99
N ALA A 87 -2.49 2.84 -8.80
CA ALA A 87 -3.91 3.04 -8.48
C ALA A 87 -4.56 4.09 -9.40
N ALA A 88 -3.87 5.19 -9.68
CA ALA A 88 -4.34 6.21 -10.61
C ALA A 88 -4.49 5.65 -12.04
N ALA A 89 -3.51 4.87 -12.51
CA ALA A 89 -3.57 4.23 -13.82
C ALA A 89 -4.78 3.28 -13.95
N VAL A 90 -5.06 2.47 -12.92
CA VAL A 90 -6.24 1.60 -12.89
C VAL A 90 -7.54 2.41 -12.83
N ALA A 91 -7.59 3.50 -12.06
CA ALA A 91 -8.76 4.36 -12.01
C ALA A 91 -9.03 5.04 -13.37
N VAL A 92 -7.99 5.52 -14.04
CA VAL A 92 -8.06 6.12 -15.39
C VAL A 92 -8.47 5.08 -16.43
N SER A 93 -8.03 3.83 -16.33
CA SER A 93 -8.44 2.78 -17.27
C SER A 93 -9.95 2.55 -17.26
N ARG A 94 -10.62 2.74 -16.11
CA ARG A 94 -12.08 2.64 -16.00
C ARG A 94 -12.82 3.75 -16.75
N LEU A 95 -12.21 4.93 -16.86
CA LEU A 95 -12.73 6.04 -17.66
C LEU A 95 -12.41 5.83 -19.14
N TYR A 96 -11.16 5.47 -19.44
CA TYR A 96 -10.67 5.28 -20.81
C TYR A 96 -11.42 4.18 -21.55
N LEU A 97 -11.69 3.06 -20.88
CA LEU A 97 -12.44 1.94 -21.44
C LEU A 97 -13.96 2.13 -21.34
N ASN A 98 -14.44 3.31 -20.95
CA ASN A 98 -15.86 3.64 -20.94
C ASN A 98 -16.73 2.72 -20.06
N TYR A 99 -16.15 2.18 -18.99
CA TYR A 99 -16.86 1.31 -18.04
C TYR A 99 -17.50 2.07 -16.89
N HIS A 100 -16.90 3.20 -16.48
CA HIS A 100 -17.40 4.02 -15.38
C HIS A 100 -17.36 5.50 -15.71
N THR A 101 -18.30 6.26 -15.14
CA THR A 101 -18.23 7.73 -15.19
C THR A 101 -17.20 8.26 -14.16
N PRO A 102 -16.66 9.47 -14.37
CA PRO A 102 -15.73 10.11 -13.43
C PRO A 102 -16.26 10.14 -12.00
N LYS A 103 -17.57 10.41 -11.82
CA LYS A 103 -18.20 10.44 -10.50
C LYS A 103 -18.13 9.07 -9.80
N GLN A 104 -18.36 7.96 -10.51
CA GLN A 104 -18.31 6.62 -9.89
C GLN A 104 -16.88 6.25 -9.50
N VAL A 105 -15.90 6.63 -10.33
CA VAL A 105 -14.48 6.42 -10.05
C VAL A 105 -14.04 7.24 -8.85
N MET A 106 -14.40 8.53 -8.79
CA MET A 106 -14.05 9.41 -7.67
C MET A 106 -14.69 8.94 -6.36
N VAL A 107 -15.97 8.58 -6.36
CA VAL A 107 -16.65 8.05 -5.16
C VAL A 107 -16.02 6.71 -4.75
N GLY A 108 -15.66 5.85 -5.70
CA GLY A 108 -14.94 4.60 -5.42
C GLY A 108 -13.59 4.86 -4.75
N CYS A 109 -12.76 5.72 -5.33
CA CYS A 109 -11.47 6.10 -4.75
C CYS A 109 -11.63 6.67 -3.33
N ALA A 110 -12.60 7.57 -3.11
CA ALA A 110 -12.86 8.16 -1.80
C ALA A 110 -13.30 7.10 -0.78
N ALA A 111 -14.23 6.23 -1.15
CA ALA A 111 -14.69 5.14 -0.29
C ALA A 111 -13.54 4.19 0.08
N GLY A 112 -12.68 3.84 -0.88
CA GLY A 112 -11.50 3.00 -0.67
C GLY A 112 -10.49 3.65 0.28
N ALA A 113 -10.13 4.91 0.03
CA ALA A 113 -9.19 5.66 0.86
C ALA A 113 -9.70 5.84 2.31
N LEU A 114 -10.97 6.21 2.49
CA LEU A 114 -11.58 6.35 3.81
C LEU A 114 -11.61 5.01 4.56
N SER A 115 -11.95 3.93 3.86
CA SER A 115 -11.93 2.58 4.44
C SER A 115 -10.52 2.16 4.88
N ALA A 116 -9.49 2.50 4.10
CA ALA A 116 -8.10 2.23 4.44
C ALA A 116 -7.65 2.98 5.69
N VAL A 117 -7.99 4.28 5.79
CA VAL A 117 -7.69 5.08 6.98
C VAL A 117 -8.44 4.54 8.20
N ALA A 118 -9.74 4.27 8.08
CA ALA A 118 -10.55 3.73 9.16
C ALA A 118 -9.99 2.38 9.65
N TRP A 119 -9.68 1.46 8.74
CA TRP A 119 -9.09 0.17 9.07
C TRP A 119 -7.70 0.31 9.70
N PHE A 120 -6.89 1.25 9.21
CA PHE A 120 -5.59 1.53 9.80
C PHE A 120 -5.72 2.04 11.25
N LEU A 121 -6.69 2.91 11.54
CA LEU A 121 -6.96 3.40 12.89
C LEU A 121 -7.47 2.29 13.81
N VAL A 122 -8.45 1.49 13.36
CA VAL A 122 -8.97 0.34 14.12
C VAL A 122 -7.83 -0.62 14.47
N THR A 123 -7.02 -1.01 13.49
CA THR A 123 -5.87 -1.90 13.73
C THR A 123 -4.80 -1.26 14.60
N THR A 124 -4.59 0.06 14.54
CA THR A 124 -3.71 0.77 15.48
C THR A 124 -4.23 0.65 16.90
N TYR A 125 -5.52 0.90 17.09
CA TYR A 125 -6.17 0.85 18.39
C TYR A 125 -6.07 -0.57 18.98
N LEU A 126 -6.49 -1.59 18.23
CA LEU A 126 -6.46 -2.98 18.70
C LEU A 126 -5.05 -3.41 19.14
N ARG A 127 -4.02 -3.01 18.38
CA ARG A 127 -2.62 -3.29 18.72
C ARG A 127 -2.15 -2.53 19.95
N ARG A 128 -2.47 -1.24 20.05
CA ARG A 128 -2.03 -0.39 21.17
C ARG A 128 -2.61 -0.82 22.52
N TYR A 129 -3.83 -1.35 22.52
CA TYR A 129 -4.52 -1.79 23.74
C TYR A 129 -4.37 -3.29 24.04
N GLY A 130 -3.49 -4.01 23.33
CA GLY A 130 -3.19 -5.41 23.65
C GLY A 130 -4.22 -6.43 23.14
N TRP A 131 -5.18 -6.02 22.30
CA TRP A 131 -6.24 -6.93 21.83
C TRP A 131 -5.69 -7.96 20.85
N VAL A 132 -4.67 -7.60 20.07
CA VAL A 132 -4.02 -8.54 19.14
C VAL A 132 -3.24 -9.60 19.91
N GLU A 133 -2.49 -9.17 20.93
CA GLU A 133 -1.71 -10.02 21.81
C GLU A 133 -2.63 -10.97 22.59
N TRP A 134 -3.73 -10.45 23.14
CA TRP A 134 -4.76 -11.27 23.78
C TRP A 134 -5.34 -12.33 22.84
N ALA A 135 -5.65 -11.97 21.59
CA ALA A 135 -6.18 -12.92 20.61
C ALA A 135 -5.15 -14.01 20.24
N LEU A 136 -3.86 -13.66 20.17
CA LEU A 136 -2.77 -14.59 19.87
C LEU A 136 -2.44 -15.55 21.02
N ASP A 137 -2.79 -15.20 22.27
CA ASP A 137 -2.58 -16.03 23.47
C ASP A 137 -3.64 -17.14 23.64
N THR A 138 -4.56 -17.28 22.68
CA THR A 138 -5.59 -18.32 22.73
C THR A 138 -5.07 -19.69 22.28
N GLN A 139 -5.57 -20.77 22.89
CA GLN A 139 -5.19 -22.14 22.51
C GLN A 139 -5.41 -22.45 21.02
N LEU A 140 -6.43 -21.85 20.40
CA LEU A 140 -6.67 -21.98 18.97
C LEU A 140 -5.59 -21.29 18.13
N ALA A 141 -5.16 -20.08 18.52
CA ALA A 141 -4.10 -19.36 17.83
C ALA A 141 -2.76 -20.12 17.94
N GLU A 142 -2.47 -20.71 19.10
CA GLU A 142 -1.31 -21.56 19.31
C GLU A 142 -1.37 -22.84 18.46
N MET A 143 -2.52 -23.54 18.45
CA MET A 143 -2.73 -24.75 17.66
C MET A 143 -2.56 -24.49 16.16
N LEU A 144 -3.07 -23.36 15.68
CA LEU A 144 -2.94 -22.93 14.28
C LEU A 144 -1.58 -22.26 13.97
N ARG A 145 -0.72 -22.07 14.98
CA ARG A 145 0.58 -21.40 14.88
C ARG A 145 0.50 -20.00 14.26
N ILE A 146 -0.55 -19.26 14.61
CA ILE A 146 -0.75 -17.88 14.16
C ILE A 146 0.31 -17.00 14.80
N ARG A 147 0.99 -16.17 13.99
CA ARG A 147 2.05 -15.27 14.44
C ARG A 147 1.88 -13.91 13.79
N ASP A 148 2.04 -12.86 14.58
CA ASP A 148 2.11 -11.49 14.08
C ASP A 148 3.57 -11.12 13.80
N LEU A 149 3.99 -11.31 12.55
CA LEU A 149 5.34 -10.97 12.09
C LEU A 149 5.37 -9.65 11.33
N VAL A 150 4.19 -9.13 10.95
CA VAL A 150 4.08 -8.04 9.98
C VAL A 150 4.76 -6.74 10.44
N VAL A 151 4.90 -6.52 11.76
CA VAL A 151 5.52 -5.31 12.33
C VAL A 151 6.96 -5.55 12.78
N THR A 152 7.27 -6.76 13.23
CA THR A 152 8.46 -7.05 14.04
C THR A 152 9.59 -7.71 13.25
N GLU A 153 9.27 -8.59 12.30
CA GLU A 153 10.28 -9.37 11.58
C GLU A 153 9.92 -9.54 10.11
N ASP A 154 10.92 -9.35 9.24
CA ASP A 154 10.82 -9.87 7.88
C ASP A 154 10.85 -11.41 7.91
N LEU A 155 9.91 -12.04 7.20
CA LEU A 155 9.82 -13.50 7.05
C LEU A 155 11.11 -14.09 6.51
N VAL A 156 11.76 -13.38 5.58
CA VAL A 156 13.02 -13.81 4.96
C VAL A 156 14.14 -13.78 6.00
N ASP A 157 14.26 -12.69 6.75
CA ASP A 157 15.28 -12.52 7.79
C ASP A 157 15.13 -13.55 8.91
N ALA A 158 13.90 -13.79 9.37
CA ALA A 158 13.61 -14.78 10.40
C ALA A 158 14.01 -16.20 9.97
N GLY A 159 13.80 -16.54 8.68
CA GLY A 159 14.21 -17.82 8.11
C GLY A 159 15.73 -17.97 8.00
N TRP A 160 16.39 -16.92 7.50
CA TRP A 160 17.82 -16.92 7.23
C TRP A 160 18.68 -16.89 8.49
N GLY A 161 18.33 -16.07 9.49
CA GLY A 161 19.04 -16.00 10.76
C GLY A 161 19.11 -17.37 11.45
N ARG A 162 17.96 -18.05 11.57
CA ARG A 162 17.88 -19.42 12.12
C ARG A 162 18.70 -20.44 11.32
N TRP A 163 18.79 -20.28 10.00
CA TRP A 163 19.63 -21.16 9.17
C TRP A 163 21.13 -20.91 9.42
N GLN A 164 21.56 -19.66 9.56
CA GLN A 164 22.95 -19.33 9.88
C GLN A 164 23.37 -19.86 11.26
N GLU A 165 22.53 -19.72 12.27
CA GLU A 165 22.77 -20.25 13.62
C GLU A 165 23.02 -21.75 13.59
N ARG A 166 22.13 -22.52 12.94
CA ARG A 166 22.32 -23.97 12.76
C ARG A 166 23.65 -24.33 12.09
N LYS A 167 24.09 -23.52 11.12
CA LYS A 167 25.37 -23.73 10.42
C LYS A 167 26.57 -23.44 11.33
N ARG A 168 26.50 -22.38 12.16
CA ARG A 168 27.52 -22.03 13.15
C ARG A 168 27.63 -23.10 14.23
N ASP A 169 26.51 -23.61 14.73
CA ASP A 169 26.47 -24.68 15.73
C ASP A 169 27.06 -25.98 15.21
N LYS A 170 26.75 -26.34 13.95
CA LYS A 170 27.35 -27.52 13.30
C LYS A 170 28.88 -27.39 13.20
N ARG A 171 29.38 -26.20 12.86
CA ARG A 171 30.84 -25.93 12.80
C ARG A 171 31.50 -25.99 14.17
N ARG A 172 30.86 -25.44 15.21
CA ARG A 172 31.35 -25.52 16.60
C ARG A 172 31.44 -26.98 17.05
N ARG A 173 30.35 -27.75 16.92
CA ARG A 173 30.34 -29.18 17.26
C ARG A 173 31.41 -29.99 16.54
N ASN A 174 31.62 -29.74 15.25
CA ASN A 174 32.68 -30.41 14.49
C ASN A 174 34.07 -30.08 15.03
N ARG A 175 34.35 -28.82 15.37
CA ARG A 175 35.63 -28.42 15.96
C ARG A 175 35.83 -29.06 17.34
N ASP A 176 34.82 -28.99 18.21
CA ASP A 176 34.91 -29.57 19.56
C ASP A 176 35.06 -31.11 19.51
N CYS A 177 34.53 -31.77 18.47
CA CYS A 177 34.76 -33.20 18.21
C CYS A 177 36.18 -33.51 17.74
N LEU A 178 36.78 -32.64 16.93
CA LEU A 178 38.17 -32.78 16.48
C LEU A 178 39.15 -32.58 17.64
N GLU A 179 38.89 -31.62 18.54
CA GLU A 179 39.71 -31.38 19.73
C GLU A 179 39.70 -32.55 20.71
N LYS A 180 38.58 -33.27 20.86
CA LYS A 180 38.49 -34.47 21.73
C LYS A 180 39.14 -35.73 21.13
N SER A 181 39.49 -35.70 19.86
CA SER A 181 40.10 -36.82 19.13
C SER A 181 41.63 -36.81 19.18
N GLN A 182 42.24 -35.77 19.76
CA GLN A 182 43.68 -35.61 19.94
C GLN A 182 44.07 -35.94 21.40
#